data_AF-A0AAW1Q1G5-F1
#
_entry.id   AF-A0AAW1Q1G5-F1
#
_cell.length_a   1.000
_cell.length_b   1.000
_cell.length_c   1.000
_cell.angle_alpha   90.00
_cell.angle_beta   90.00
_cell.angle_gamma   90.00
#
_symmetry.space_group_name_H-M   'P 1'
#
loop_
_entity.id
_entity.type
_entity.pdbx_description
1 polymer ?
#
loop_
_entity_poly.entity_id
_entity_poly.type
_entity_poly.pdbx_seq_one_letter_code
_entity_poly.pdbx_strand_id
1 'polypeptide(L)'
;MDMSLGIWRSQVIATLAELGVADILKHGPKTAAELASLTGVADPDKMFRLMRAAVGLGIFAGDASALEGPVRFRNNRLSAVLREDHPNTVKWMLSVTAVDMHKPWGALKDSLQQGQEGDLPSATSPHDVYVLRNILHDWTDDHCISILKSVKAAVGDSNATLAVIENVLAPGLSETMPLRLLEDIAMLVTVDGKERTRREWEQLLSAGGFHIRQVHAIGGVFSILEAEAV
;
A
#
# COMPACT_ATOMS: atom_id res chain seq x y z
N MET A 1 5.20 0.62 -26.94
CA MET A 1 5.64 -0.61 -26.26
C MET A 1 5.91 -0.33 -24.79
N ASP A 2 6.73 0.67 -24.44
CA ASP A 2 7.05 0.99 -23.04
C ASP A 2 5.85 1.28 -22.13
N MET A 3 4.80 1.92 -22.65
CA MET A 3 3.59 2.21 -21.88
C MET A 3 2.77 0.97 -21.47
N SER A 4 2.87 -0.15 -22.19
CA SER A 4 2.12 -1.38 -21.87
C SER A 4 2.88 -2.33 -20.92
N LEU A 5 4.16 -2.10 -20.68
CA LEU A 5 5.02 -2.99 -19.87
C LEU A 5 5.16 -2.54 -18.41
N GLY A 6 4.48 -1.45 -18.00
CA GLY A 6 4.59 -0.88 -16.66
C GLY A 6 4.34 -1.90 -15.55
N ILE A 7 3.35 -2.79 -15.73
CA ILE A 7 3.05 -3.86 -14.78
C ILE A 7 4.22 -4.83 -14.59
N TRP A 8 4.93 -5.21 -15.65
CA TRP A 8 6.08 -6.12 -15.53
C TRP A 8 7.21 -5.47 -14.73
N ARG A 9 7.41 -4.16 -14.91
CA ARG A 9 8.41 -3.40 -14.13
C ARG A 9 8.07 -3.42 -12.64
N SER A 10 6.82 -3.12 -12.29
CA SER A 10 6.36 -3.12 -10.89
C SER A 10 6.48 -4.51 -10.23
N GLN A 11 6.10 -5.58 -10.94
CA GLN A 11 6.20 -6.95 -10.42
C GLN A 11 7.65 -7.39 -10.18
N VAL A 12 8.58 -7.03 -11.08
CA VAL A 12 10.01 -7.32 -10.93
C VAL A 12 10.56 -6.63 -9.68
N ILE A 13 10.23 -5.36 -9.46
CA ILE A 13 10.68 -4.60 -8.29
C ILE A 13 10.11 -5.21 -7.00
N ALA A 14 8.80 -5.47 -6.96
CA ALA A 14 8.12 -6.01 -5.79
C ALA A 14 8.68 -7.38 -5.40
N THR A 15 8.86 -8.28 -6.36
CA THR A 15 9.46 -9.61 -6.13
C THR A 15 10.86 -9.48 -5.52
N LEU A 16 11.71 -8.58 -6.02
CA LEU A 16 13.06 -8.39 -5.50
C LEU A 16 13.09 -7.78 -4.09
N ALA A 17 12.11 -6.92 -3.79
CA ALA A 17 11.94 -6.35 -2.45
C ALA A 17 11.45 -7.40 -1.44
N GLU A 18 10.51 -8.27 -1.82
CA GLU A 18 10.03 -9.39 -1.00
C GLU A 18 11.12 -10.43 -0.73
N LEU A 19 11.92 -10.75 -1.75
CA LEU A 19 13.07 -11.65 -1.61
C LEU A 19 14.21 -11.03 -0.77
N GLY A 20 14.12 -9.76 -0.34
CA GLY A 20 15.13 -9.12 0.50
C GLY A 20 16.47 -8.93 -0.22
N VAL A 21 16.48 -8.86 -1.56
CA VAL A 21 17.72 -8.82 -2.35
C VAL A 21 18.55 -7.57 -2.04
N ALA A 22 17.88 -6.42 -1.82
CA ALA A 22 18.56 -5.19 -1.48
C ALA A 22 19.24 -5.25 -0.10
N ASP A 23 18.63 -5.95 0.86
CA ASP A 23 19.19 -6.17 2.20
C ASP A 23 20.41 -7.09 2.13
N ILE A 24 20.34 -8.17 1.33
CA ILE A 24 21.46 -9.09 1.11
C ILE A 24 22.65 -8.37 0.45
N LEU A 25 22.39 -7.53 -0.54
CA LEU A 25 23.42 -6.77 -1.27
C LEU A 25 23.99 -5.58 -0.50
N LYS A 26 23.43 -5.24 0.68
CA LYS A 26 24.03 -4.25 1.61
C LYS A 26 25.46 -4.65 2.01
N HIS A 27 25.72 -5.95 2.10
CA HIS A 27 27.00 -6.51 2.51
C HIS A 27 28.00 -6.69 1.35
N GLY A 28 27.71 -6.11 0.19
CA GLY A 28 28.59 -6.11 -0.98
C GLY A 28 28.03 -6.90 -2.18
N PRO A 29 28.69 -6.82 -3.35
CA PRO A 29 28.19 -7.41 -4.59
C PRO A 29 28.17 -8.94 -4.56
N LYS A 30 27.08 -9.55 -5.06
CA LYS A 30 26.89 -11.01 -5.10
C LYS A 30 26.49 -11.51 -6.48
N THR A 31 26.81 -12.76 -6.77
CA THR A 31 26.41 -13.49 -7.98
C THR A 31 24.96 -13.96 -7.87
N ALA A 32 24.34 -14.31 -9.01
CA ALA A 32 23.00 -14.88 -9.01
C ALA A 32 22.89 -16.18 -8.22
N ALA A 33 23.94 -17.01 -8.21
CA ALA A 33 23.97 -18.26 -7.45
C ALA A 33 23.98 -18.00 -5.94
N GLU A 34 24.80 -17.05 -5.48
CA GLU A 34 24.81 -16.63 -4.07
C GLU A 34 23.45 -16.03 -3.66
N LEU A 35 22.86 -15.17 -4.51
CA LEU A 35 21.54 -14.59 -4.25
C LEU A 35 20.46 -15.68 -4.19
N ALA A 36 20.43 -16.61 -5.15
CA ALA A 36 19.45 -17.69 -5.19
C ALA A 36 19.50 -18.55 -3.92
N SER A 37 20.71 -18.89 -3.46
CA SER A 37 20.91 -19.63 -2.21
C SER A 37 20.44 -18.87 -0.98
N LEU A 38 20.63 -17.55 -0.94
CA LEU A 38 20.26 -16.72 0.22
C LEU A 38 18.78 -16.36 0.25
N THR A 39 18.11 -16.31 -0.91
CA THR A 39 16.68 -15.97 -1.02
C THR A 39 15.77 -17.20 -1.16
N GLY A 40 16.33 -18.41 -1.20
CA GLY A 40 15.56 -19.65 -1.39
C GLY A 40 15.02 -19.86 -2.82
N VAL A 41 15.56 -19.16 -3.82
CA VAL A 41 15.19 -19.39 -5.22
C VAL A 41 15.89 -20.66 -5.72
N ALA A 42 15.11 -21.66 -6.12
CA ALA A 42 15.62 -23.00 -6.43
C ALA A 42 16.59 -23.06 -7.63
N ASP A 43 16.50 -22.10 -8.56
CA ASP A 43 17.26 -22.10 -9.81
C ASP A 43 18.06 -20.79 -9.96
N PRO A 44 19.40 -20.85 -9.88
CA PRO A 44 20.29 -19.72 -10.09
C PRO A 44 20.10 -19.00 -11.42
N ASP A 45 19.70 -19.71 -12.49
CA ASP A 45 19.49 -19.10 -13.80
C ASP A 45 18.22 -18.23 -13.81
N LYS A 46 17.19 -18.61 -13.06
CA LYS A 46 15.98 -17.79 -12.88
C LYS A 46 16.31 -16.52 -12.11
N MET A 47 17.09 -16.62 -11.04
CA MET A 47 17.59 -15.45 -10.30
C MET A 47 18.44 -14.55 -11.21
N PHE A 48 19.32 -15.13 -12.03
CA PHE A 48 20.12 -14.36 -12.98
C PHE A 48 19.25 -13.59 -13.98
N ARG A 49 18.22 -14.23 -14.54
CA ARG A 49 17.28 -13.58 -15.48
C ARG A 49 16.52 -12.43 -14.81
N LEU A 50 16.06 -12.62 -13.57
CA LEU A 50 15.37 -11.59 -12.79
C LEU A 50 16.30 -10.40 -12.51
N MET A 51 17.51 -10.66 -12.03
CA MET A 51 18.51 -9.62 -11.76
C MET A 51 18.96 -8.91 -13.03
N ARG A 52 19.11 -9.62 -14.15
CA ARG A 52 19.42 -9.03 -15.46
C ARG A 52 18.32 -8.07 -15.91
N ALA A 53 17.04 -8.43 -15.72
CA ALA A 53 15.93 -7.54 -16.00
C ALA A 53 15.98 -6.30 -15.10
N ALA A 54 16.24 -6.47 -13.81
CA ALA A 54 16.34 -5.37 -12.85
C ALA A 54 17.50 -4.41 -13.13
N VAL A 55 18.63 -4.92 -13.64
CA VAL A 55 19.75 -4.11 -14.14
C VAL A 55 19.35 -3.38 -15.43
N GLY A 56 18.67 -4.05 -16.36
CA GLY A 56 18.16 -3.41 -17.58
C GLY A 56 17.14 -2.30 -17.30
N LEU A 57 16.39 -2.40 -16.20
CA LEU A 57 15.48 -1.37 -15.69
C LEU A 57 16.19 -0.27 -14.86
N GLY A 58 17.50 -0.40 -14.64
CA GLY A 58 18.28 0.55 -13.85
C GLY A 58 18.01 0.50 -12.34
N ILE A 59 17.29 -0.51 -11.83
CA ILE A 59 16.94 -0.65 -10.42
C ILE A 59 18.13 -1.17 -9.61
N PHE A 60 18.87 -2.11 -10.18
CA PHE A 60 20.14 -2.61 -9.63
C PHE A 60 21.26 -2.34 -10.62
N ALA A 61 22.50 -2.57 -10.20
CA ALA A 61 23.63 -2.45 -11.09
C ALA A 61 24.41 -3.77 -11.16
N GLY A 62 24.73 -4.21 -12.37
CA GLY A 62 25.64 -5.32 -12.62
C GLY A 62 27.05 -4.79 -12.86
N ASP A 63 28.07 -5.53 -12.45
CA ASP A 63 29.42 -5.31 -12.93
C ASP A 63 29.61 -6.09 -14.24
N ALA A 64 29.46 -5.38 -15.36
CA ALA A 64 29.65 -5.91 -16.70
C ALA A 64 31.13 -5.94 -17.12
N SER A 65 32.06 -5.48 -16.26
CA SER A 65 33.49 -5.40 -16.57
C SER A 65 34.26 -6.71 -16.32
N ALA A 66 33.60 -7.73 -15.78
CA ALA A 66 34.20 -9.05 -15.60
C ALA A 66 34.42 -9.72 -16.97
N LEU A 67 35.60 -9.50 -17.56
CA LEU A 67 36.07 -10.21 -18.75
C LEU A 67 36.22 -11.72 -18.49
N GLU A 68 36.37 -12.12 -17.22
CA GLU A 68 36.36 -13.51 -16.74
C GLU A 68 35.62 -13.61 -15.39
N GLY A 69 34.71 -14.57 -15.25
CA GLY A 69 33.97 -14.87 -14.00
C GLY A 69 32.47 -14.52 -14.03
N PRO A 70 31.69 -14.97 -13.03
CA PRO A 70 30.24 -14.74 -12.96
C PRO A 70 29.91 -13.28 -12.65
N VAL A 71 28.90 -12.74 -13.34
CA VAL A 71 28.40 -11.37 -13.13
C VAL A 71 27.99 -11.17 -11.67
N ARG A 72 28.51 -10.11 -11.06
CA ARG A 72 28.13 -9.68 -9.71
C ARG A 72 27.17 -8.51 -9.77
N PHE A 73 26.10 -8.60 -8.98
CA PHE A 73 25.09 -7.57 -8.83
C PHE A 73 25.32 -6.79 -7.53
N ARG A 74 25.04 -5.49 -7.56
CA ARG A 74 25.17 -4.59 -6.40
C ARG A 74 24.00 -3.63 -6.33
N ASN A 75 23.81 -3.04 -5.15
CA ASN A 75 22.87 -1.95 -4.97
C ASN A 75 23.29 -0.68 -5.71
N ASN A 76 22.30 0.10 -6.15
CA ASN A 76 22.48 1.47 -6.62
C ASN A 76 21.56 2.42 -5.82
N ARG A 77 21.41 3.68 -6.27
CA ARG A 77 20.55 4.66 -5.58
C ARG A 77 19.08 4.23 -5.48
N LEU A 78 18.54 3.56 -6.51
CA LEU A 78 17.15 3.12 -6.56
C LEU A 78 16.91 1.85 -5.77
N SER A 79 17.79 0.85 -5.82
CA SER A 79 17.61 -0.33 -4.97
C SER A 79 17.92 -0.07 -3.49
N ALA A 80 18.68 0.98 -3.15
CA ALA A 80 18.98 1.32 -1.77
C ALA A 80 17.71 1.62 -0.95
N VAL A 81 16.68 2.21 -1.56
CA VAL A 81 15.39 2.48 -0.89
C VAL A 81 14.50 1.25 -0.72
N LEU A 82 14.88 0.11 -1.29
CA LEU A 82 14.19 -1.17 -1.09
C LEU A 82 14.65 -1.90 0.19
N ARG A 83 15.72 -1.42 0.82
CA ARG A 83 16.22 -1.98 2.07
C ARG A 83 15.26 -1.71 3.21
N GLU A 84 15.16 -2.65 4.14
CA GLU A 84 14.28 -2.55 5.30
C GLU A 84 14.77 -1.51 6.30
N ASP A 85 16.09 -1.34 6.42
CA ASP A 85 16.72 -0.38 7.34
C ASP A 85 16.89 1.03 6.75
N HIS A 86 16.38 1.28 5.54
CA HIS A 86 16.49 2.59 4.92
C HIS A 86 15.44 3.56 5.50
N PRO A 87 15.82 4.78 5.93
CA PRO A 87 14.90 5.71 6.59
C PRO A 87 13.69 6.11 5.73
N ASN A 88 13.85 6.05 4.40
CA ASN A 88 12.80 6.30 3.42
C ASN A 88 12.48 5.03 2.63
N THR A 89 12.36 3.88 3.31
CA THR A 89 12.07 2.62 2.62
C THR A 89 10.72 2.65 1.91
N VAL A 90 10.69 2.17 0.66
CA VAL A 90 9.46 2.05 -0.15
C VAL A 90 8.98 0.61 -0.27
N LYS A 91 9.59 -0.32 0.48
CA LYS A 91 9.24 -1.75 0.49
C LYS A 91 7.76 -1.97 0.79
N TRP A 92 7.21 -1.25 1.77
CA TRP A 92 5.79 -1.31 2.12
C TRP A 92 4.86 -0.83 0.99
N MET A 93 5.28 0.20 0.24
CA MET A 93 4.50 0.78 -0.85
C MET A 93 4.39 -0.19 -2.03
N LEU A 94 5.43 -0.98 -2.29
CA LEU A 94 5.42 -2.01 -3.32
C LEU A 94 4.42 -3.12 -3.02
N SER A 95 4.29 -3.54 -1.76
CA SER A 95 3.27 -4.51 -1.36
C SER A 95 1.86 -4.00 -1.70
N VAL A 96 1.57 -2.73 -1.43
CA VAL A 96 0.26 -2.14 -1.75
C VAL A 96 0.06 -2.00 -3.26
N THR A 97 0.97 -1.34 -3.95
CA THR A 97 0.79 -0.92 -5.35
C THR A 97 0.99 -2.04 -6.38
N ALA A 98 1.93 -2.94 -6.14
CA ALA A 98 2.27 -4.01 -7.09
C ALA A 98 1.50 -5.31 -6.78
N VAL A 99 1.21 -5.61 -5.51
CA VAL A 99 0.58 -6.88 -5.14
C VAL A 99 -0.91 -6.71 -4.91
N ASP A 100 -1.32 -5.84 -3.98
CA ASP A 100 -2.72 -5.71 -3.58
C ASP A 100 -3.57 -4.98 -4.62
N MET A 101 -3.03 -3.90 -5.22
CA MET A 101 -3.75 -3.07 -6.17
C MET A 101 -3.83 -3.67 -7.59
N HIS A 102 -3.10 -4.74 -7.91
CA HIS A 102 -3.10 -5.25 -9.29
C HIS A 102 -4.51 -5.67 -9.78
N LYS A 103 -5.29 -6.35 -8.93
CA LYS A 103 -6.62 -6.87 -9.29
C LYS A 103 -7.65 -5.75 -9.55
N PRO A 104 -7.83 -4.76 -8.66
CA PRO A 104 -8.70 -3.61 -8.94
C PRO A 104 -8.35 -2.89 -10.24
N TRP A 105 -7.07 -2.63 -10.49
CA TRP A 105 -6.62 -1.95 -11.72
C TRP A 105 -6.84 -2.79 -12.98
N GLY A 106 -6.83 -4.12 -12.88
CA GLY A 106 -7.21 -5.02 -13.97
C GLY A 106 -8.70 -4.93 -14.34
N ALA A 107 -9.56 -4.54 -13.39
CA ALA A 107 -11.00 -4.37 -13.57
C ALA A 107 -11.40 -2.96 -14.02
N LEU A 108 -10.45 -2.04 -14.27
CA LEU A 108 -10.72 -0.63 -14.59
C LEU A 108 -11.74 -0.44 -15.71
N LYS A 109 -11.65 -1.24 -16.77
CA LYS A 109 -12.60 -1.17 -17.89
C LYS A 109 -14.02 -1.52 -17.43
N ASP A 110 -14.17 -2.58 -16.65
CA ASP A 110 -15.48 -3.01 -16.14
C ASP A 110 -16.03 -1.99 -15.14
N SER A 111 -15.18 -1.42 -14.28
CA SER A 111 -15.54 -0.32 -13.38
C SER A 111 -16.06 0.90 -14.14
N LEU A 112 -15.41 1.29 -15.24
CA LEU A 112 -15.84 2.42 -16.09
C LEU A 112 -17.11 2.14 -16.88
N GLN A 113 -17.34 0.90 -17.30
CA GLN A 113 -18.47 0.54 -18.16
C GLN A 113 -19.73 0.18 -17.40
N GLN A 114 -19.57 -0.46 -16.24
CA GLN A 114 -20.69 -1.02 -15.49
C GLN A 114 -21.09 -0.13 -14.32
N GLY A 115 -20.22 0.80 -13.88
CA GLY A 115 -20.51 1.69 -12.76
C GLY A 115 -21.13 0.93 -11.60
N GLN A 116 -20.57 -0.22 -11.23
CA GLN A 116 -21.10 -0.98 -10.12
C GLN A 116 -20.68 -0.28 -8.83
N GLU A 117 -21.65 0.40 -8.19
CA GLU A 117 -21.65 0.48 -6.74
C GLU A 117 -21.52 -0.96 -6.24
N GLY A 118 -20.41 -1.29 -5.60
CA GLY A 118 -20.21 -2.64 -5.09
C GLY A 118 -21.28 -2.93 -4.04
N ASP A 119 -22.13 -3.93 -4.27
CA ASP A 119 -23.09 -4.38 -3.25
C ASP A 119 -22.32 -4.94 -2.05
N LEU A 120 -22.45 -4.26 -0.91
CA LEU A 120 -21.91 -4.76 0.35
C LEU A 120 -22.79 -5.92 0.83
N PRO A 121 -22.21 -7.07 1.20
CA PRO A 121 -22.99 -8.16 1.77
C PRO A 121 -23.63 -7.69 3.08
N SER A 122 -24.92 -7.96 3.28
CA SER A 122 -25.59 -7.61 4.53
C SER A 122 -25.03 -8.39 5.71
N ALA A 123 -24.93 -7.73 6.86
CA ALA A 123 -24.51 -8.37 8.10
C ALA A 123 -25.60 -9.31 8.61
N THR A 124 -25.16 -10.44 9.14
CA THR A 124 -26.02 -11.50 9.67
C THR A 124 -25.83 -11.71 11.16
N SER A 125 -24.81 -11.09 11.75
CA SER A 125 -24.42 -11.24 13.15
C SER A 125 -23.89 -9.93 13.73
N PRO A 126 -24.11 -9.66 15.03
CA PRO A 126 -23.45 -8.55 15.74
C PRO A 126 -21.93 -8.68 15.82
N HIS A 127 -21.38 -9.86 15.50
CA HIS A 127 -19.95 -10.12 15.44
C HIS A 127 -19.34 -9.85 14.06
N ASP A 128 -20.16 -9.51 13.06
CA ASP A 128 -19.66 -9.14 11.74
C ASP A 128 -18.96 -7.77 11.81
N VAL A 129 -17.91 -7.60 11.01
CA VAL A 129 -17.12 -6.37 10.96
C VAL A 129 -16.94 -5.91 9.52
N TYR A 130 -17.33 -4.68 9.25
CA TYR A 130 -16.98 -3.98 8.02
C TYR A 130 -15.68 -3.24 8.22
N VAL A 131 -14.71 -3.44 7.31
CA VAL A 131 -13.41 -2.78 7.39
C VAL A 131 -13.26 -1.85 6.19
N LEU A 132 -13.09 -0.56 6.45
CA LEU A 132 -12.69 0.43 5.45
C LEU A 132 -11.25 0.84 5.76
N ARG A 133 -10.30 0.53 4.89
CA ARG A 133 -8.88 0.84 5.10
C ARG A 133 -8.33 1.59 3.90
N ASN A 134 -7.82 2.81 4.10
CA ASN A 134 -7.35 3.68 3.02
C ASN A 134 -8.38 3.80 1.90
N ILE A 135 -9.60 4.18 2.28
CA ILE A 135 -10.70 4.41 1.36
C ILE A 135 -11.18 5.84 1.53
N LEU A 136 -11.52 6.25 2.76
CA LEU A 136 -12.24 7.50 3.00
C LEU A 136 -11.34 8.74 2.85
N HIS A 137 -10.01 8.59 2.87
CA HIS A 137 -9.11 9.72 2.57
C HIS A 137 -9.09 10.11 1.09
N ASP A 138 -9.51 9.23 0.17
CA ASP A 138 -9.44 9.45 -1.27
C ASP A 138 -10.58 10.33 -1.79
N TRP A 139 -11.57 10.60 -0.94
CA TRP A 139 -12.83 11.18 -1.35
C TRP A 139 -13.19 12.42 -0.54
N THR A 140 -13.96 13.29 -1.20
CA THR A 140 -14.67 14.40 -0.55
C THR A 140 -15.64 13.89 0.52
N ASP A 141 -16.03 14.77 1.46
CA ASP A 141 -16.94 14.41 2.55
C ASP A 141 -18.28 13.89 2.03
N ASP A 142 -18.83 14.46 0.95
CA ASP A 142 -20.11 14.01 0.35
C ASP A 142 -20.03 12.56 -0.15
N HIS A 143 -18.94 12.19 -0.81
CA HIS A 143 -18.71 10.82 -1.28
C HIS A 143 -18.48 9.86 -0.11
N CYS A 144 -17.70 10.28 0.88
CA CYS A 144 -17.50 9.50 2.11
C CYS A 144 -18.83 9.21 2.82
N ILE A 145 -19.72 10.21 2.92
CA ILE A 145 -21.06 10.06 3.50
C ILE A 145 -21.88 9.06 2.69
N SER A 146 -21.79 9.07 1.35
CA SER A 146 -22.45 8.09 0.50
C SER A 146 -21.99 6.66 0.80
N ILE A 147 -20.66 6.44 0.86
CA ILE A 147 -20.06 5.14 1.20
C ILE A 147 -20.53 4.67 2.58
N LEU A 148 -20.45 5.56 3.59
CA LEU A 148 -20.89 5.25 4.94
C LEU A 148 -22.38 4.88 4.98
N LYS A 149 -23.25 5.57 4.26
CA LYS A 149 -24.68 5.20 4.16
C LYS A 149 -24.89 3.82 3.57
N SER A 150 -24.11 3.43 2.56
CA SER A 150 -24.15 2.07 2.01
C SER A 150 -23.70 1.03 3.03
N VAL A 151 -22.64 1.29 3.79
CA VAL A 151 -22.21 0.40 4.89
C VAL A 151 -23.29 0.31 5.95
N LYS A 152 -23.91 1.42 6.33
CA LYS A 152 -25.00 1.43 7.31
C LYS A 152 -26.19 0.59 6.86
N ALA A 153 -26.56 0.68 5.58
CA ALA A 153 -27.61 -0.16 5.01
C ALA A 153 -27.25 -1.65 5.06
N ALA A 154 -25.98 -2.01 4.83
CA ALA A 154 -25.50 -3.38 4.95
C ALA A 154 -25.44 -3.87 6.41
N VAL A 155 -25.10 -3.00 7.37
CA VAL A 155 -25.16 -3.30 8.81
C VAL A 155 -26.60 -3.60 9.26
N GLY A 156 -27.57 -2.81 8.83
CA GLY A 156 -28.97 -2.98 9.22
C GLY A 156 -29.15 -2.99 10.75
N ASP A 157 -30.02 -3.87 11.26
CA ASP A 157 -30.29 -4.03 12.70
C ASP A 157 -29.36 -5.02 13.40
N SER A 158 -28.30 -5.48 12.72
CA SER A 158 -27.42 -6.55 13.23
C SER A 158 -26.52 -6.11 14.38
N ASN A 159 -26.33 -4.79 14.59
CA ASN A 159 -25.30 -4.20 15.45
C ASN A 159 -23.85 -4.59 15.06
N ALA A 160 -23.62 -4.95 13.79
CA ALA A 160 -22.28 -5.16 13.26
C ALA A 160 -21.41 -3.91 13.39
N THR A 161 -20.10 -4.12 13.57
CA THR A 161 -19.14 -3.04 13.83
C THR A 161 -18.55 -2.52 12.52
N LEU A 162 -18.35 -1.21 12.42
CA LEU A 162 -17.52 -0.59 11.38
C LEU A 162 -16.15 -0.27 11.97
N ALA A 163 -15.08 -0.75 11.34
CA ALA A 163 -13.71 -0.38 11.61
C ALA A 163 -13.16 0.46 10.44
N VAL A 164 -12.91 1.75 10.69
CA VAL A 164 -12.23 2.64 9.74
C VAL A 164 -10.76 2.71 10.12
N ILE A 165 -9.88 2.27 9.21
CA ILE A 165 -8.43 2.23 9.41
C ILE A 165 -7.80 3.29 8.52
N GLU A 166 -7.55 4.47 9.11
CA GLU A 166 -7.12 5.67 8.39
C GLU A 166 -6.11 6.46 9.23
N ASN A 167 -5.49 7.46 8.62
CA ASN A 167 -4.68 8.42 9.36
C ASN A 167 -5.62 9.34 10.17
N VAL A 168 -5.30 9.51 11.45
CA VAL A 168 -5.98 10.47 12.32
C VAL A 168 -4.97 11.52 12.71
N LEU A 169 -5.15 12.73 12.18
CA LEU A 169 -4.26 13.85 12.47
C LEU A 169 -4.42 14.27 13.94
N ALA A 170 -3.28 14.42 14.62
CA ALA A 170 -3.26 15.02 15.94
C ALA A 170 -3.70 16.50 15.83
N PRO A 171 -4.41 17.04 16.84
CA PRO A 171 -4.94 18.40 16.79
C PRO A 171 -3.89 19.54 16.84
N GLY A 172 -2.60 19.22 16.77
CA GLY A 172 -1.50 20.19 16.82
C GLY A 172 -0.37 19.87 15.83
N LEU A 173 0.49 20.86 15.58
CA LEU A 173 1.73 20.71 14.81
C LEU A 173 2.70 19.82 15.60
N SER A 174 2.70 18.53 15.30
CA SER A 174 3.65 17.59 15.89
C SER A 174 4.90 17.53 15.02
N GLU A 175 6.03 18.06 15.50
CA GLU A 175 7.34 17.96 14.82
C GLU A 175 7.82 16.50 14.65
N THR A 176 7.15 15.55 15.30
CA THR A 176 7.57 14.15 15.39
C THR A 176 7.14 13.27 14.21
N MET A 177 6.31 13.76 13.28
CA MET A 177 5.70 12.94 12.21
C MET A 177 5.58 13.68 10.84
N PRO A 178 6.68 14.08 10.20
CA PRO A 178 6.65 14.84 8.94
C PRO A 178 6.00 14.08 7.76
N LEU A 179 6.01 12.74 7.79
CA LEU A 179 5.40 11.92 6.72
C LEU A 179 3.87 12.07 6.65
N ARG A 180 3.17 12.21 7.79
CA ARG A 180 1.70 12.38 7.81
C ARG A 180 1.25 13.69 7.16
N LEU A 181 2.06 14.76 7.30
CA LEU A 181 1.81 16.06 6.67
C LEU A 181 2.09 16.03 5.17
N LEU A 182 3.08 15.24 4.74
CA LEU A 182 3.33 15.02 3.31
C LEU A 182 2.24 14.14 2.67
N GLU A 183 1.65 13.21 3.40
CA GLU A 183 0.48 12.42 2.94
C GLU A 183 -0.75 13.32 2.72
N ASP A 184 -1.05 14.26 3.63
CA ASP A 184 -2.16 15.21 3.45
C ASP A 184 -2.00 16.07 2.17
N ILE A 185 -0.79 16.57 1.93
CA ILE A 185 -0.46 17.28 0.69
C ILE A 185 -0.51 16.34 -0.53
N ALA A 186 -0.05 15.10 -0.40
CA ALA A 186 -0.12 14.12 -1.48
C ALA A 186 -1.58 13.85 -1.87
N MET A 187 -2.47 13.62 -0.91
CA MET A 187 -3.90 13.36 -1.16
C MET A 187 -4.62 14.56 -1.78
N LEU A 188 -4.33 15.77 -1.31
CA LEU A 188 -4.83 17.01 -1.92
C LEU A 188 -4.43 17.11 -3.40
N VAL A 189 -3.18 16.78 -3.72
CA VAL A 189 -2.64 16.88 -5.09
C VAL A 189 -3.13 15.74 -5.99
N THR A 190 -3.32 14.52 -5.48
CA THR A 190 -3.63 13.34 -6.30
C THR A 190 -5.11 13.11 -6.53
N VAL A 191 -5.97 13.38 -5.53
CA VAL A 191 -7.39 12.99 -5.56
C VAL A 191 -8.33 14.05 -4.97
N ASP A 192 -7.84 15.26 -4.65
CA ASP A 192 -8.57 16.29 -3.88
C ASP A 192 -9.08 15.74 -2.52
N GLY A 193 -8.35 14.73 -2.01
CA GLY A 193 -8.60 14.04 -0.75
C GLY A 193 -8.03 14.80 0.44
N LYS A 194 -8.38 14.37 1.65
CA LYS A 194 -8.02 15.06 2.89
C LYS A 194 -7.73 14.09 4.01
N GLU A 195 -6.60 14.27 4.69
CA GLU A 195 -6.36 13.62 5.96
C GLU A 195 -7.11 14.38 7.07
N ARG A 196 -7.84 13.65 7.91
CA ARG A 196 -8.81 14.24 8.85
C ARG A 196 -8.31 14.18 10.28
N THR A 197 -8.58 15.24 11.04
CA THR A 197 -8.44 15.25 12.50
C THR A 197 -9.52 14.37 13.14
N ARG A 198 -9.33 13.97 14.40
CA ARG A 198 -10.35 13.21 15.15
C ARG A 198 -11.74 13.86 15.09
N ARG A 199 -11.82 15.19 15.24
CA ARG A 199 -13.09 15.92 15.23
C ARG A 199 -13.78 15.85 13.87
N GLU A 200 -13.01 15.92 12.79
CA GLU A 200 -13.53 15.83 11.43
C GLU A 200 -14.00 14.40 11.13
N TRP A 201 -13.28 13.37 11.61
CA TRP A 201 -13.75 11.99 11.56
C TRP A 201 -15.07 11.79 12.31
N GLU A 202 -15.20 12.33 13.53
CA GLU A 202 -16.44 12.26 14.31
C GLU A 202 -17.62 12.91 13.56
N GLN A 203 -17.40 14.07 12.94
CA GLN A 203 -18.41 14.75 12.13
C GLN A 203 -18.80 13.94 10.90
N LEU A 204 -17.82 13.39 10.18
CA LEU A 204 -18.04 12.62 8.97
C LEU A 204 -18.80 11.31 9.24
N LEU A 205 -18.35 10.54 10.24
CA LEU A 205 -19.02 9.29 10.62
C LEU A 205 -20.43 9.55 11.13
N SER A 206 -20.64 10.62 11.91
CA SER A 206 -21.97 11.02 12.35
C SER A 206 -22.90 11.36 11.19
N ALA A 207 -22.43 12.09 10.18
CA ALA A 207 -23.19 12.39 8.97
C ALA A 207 -23.51 11.12 8.14
N GLY A 208 -22.64 10.11 8.20
CA GLY A 208 -22.86 8.77 7.65
C GLY A 208 -23.76 7.86 8.51
N GLY A 209 -24.17 8.32 9.69
CA GLY A 209 -25.04 7.58 10.61
C GLY A 209 -24.31 6.58 11.51
N PHE A 210 -23.06 6.86 11.85
CA PHE A 210 -22.24 6.10 12.78
C PHE A 210 -21.77 6.96 13.97
N HIS A 211 -21.57 6.32 15.12
CA HIS A 211 -20.93 6.89 16.28
C HIS A 211 -19.61 6.18 16.54
N ILE A 212 -18.52 6.94 16.74
CA ILE A 212 -17.22 6.38 17.09
C ILE A 212 -17.25 5.96 18.56
N ARG A 213 -17.16 4.66 18.82
CA ARG A 213 -17.03 4.09 20.17
C ARG A 213 -15.65 4.32 20.73
N GLN A 214 -14.62 4.02 19.93
CA GLN A 214 -13.24 4.06 20.38
C GLN A 214 -12.28 4.35 19.23
N VAL A 215 -11.17 5.01 19.56
CA VAL A 215 -10.04 5.22 18.64
C VAL A 215 -8.83 4.47 19.19
N HIS A 216 -8.32 3.52 18.42
CA HIS A 216 -7.16 2.72 18.76
C HIS A 216 -5.95 3.19 17.96
N ALA A 217 -4.91 3.65 18.64
CA ALA A 217 -3.63 3.91 17.99
C ALA A 217 -2.94 2.57 17.71
N ILE A 218 -2.70 2.28 16.44
CA ILE A 218 -1.89 1.15 16.00
C ILE A 218 -0.54 1.73 15.55
N GLY A 219 0.58 1.14 16.00
CA GLY A 219 1.91 1.69 15.75
C GLY A 219 2.12 2.06 14.27
N GLY A 220 2.71 3.24 13.99
CA GLY A 220 2.86 3.78 12.63
C GLY A 220 1.95 4.99 12.36
N VAL A 221 1.53 5.18 11.10
CA VAL A 221 0.73 6.34 10.67
C VAL A 221 -0.79 6.17 10.80
N PHE A 222 -1.28 4.94 10.99
CA PHE A 222 -2.71 4.64 11.00
C PHE A 222 -3.31 4.64 12.41
N SER A 223 -4.63 4.72 12.47
CA SER A 223 -5.45 4.52 13.66
C SER A 223 -6.72 3.77 13.26
N ILE A 224 -7.28 3.01 14.19
CA ILE A 224 -8.56 2.31 13.99
C ILE A 224 -9.65 3.10 14.70
N LEU A 225 -10.59 3.64 13.94
CA LEU A 225 -11.84 4.22 14.44
C LEU A 225 -12.87 3.09 14.48
N GLU A 226 -13.16 2.59 15.67
CA GLU A 226 -14.22 1.61 15.90
C GLU A 226 -15.54 2.35 16.07
N ALA A 227 -16.52 2.03 15.21
CA ALA A 227 -17.78 2.74 15.13
C ALA A 227 -18.98 1.79 15.06
N GLU A 228 -20.11 2.26 15.59
CA GLU A 228 -21.39 1.56 15.56
C GLU A 228 -22.44 2.40 14.82
N ALA A 229 -23.41 1.75 14.19
CA ALA A 229 -24.51 2.45 13.52
C ALA A 229 -25.48 3.08 14.55
N VAL A 230 -26.03 4.25 14.23
CA VAL A 230 -26.93 5.06 15.10
C VAL A 230 -28.28 5.32 14.46
#